data_AF-A0A4Q2UC82-F1
#
_entry.id   AF-A0A4Q2UC82-F1
#
_cell.length_a   1.000
_cell.length_b   1.000
_cell.length_c   1.000
_cell.angle_alpha   90.00
_cell.angle_beta   90.00
_cell.angle_gamma   90.00
#
_symmetry.space_group_name_H-M   'P 1'
#
loop_
_entity.id
_entity.type
_entity.pdbx_description
1 polymer ?
#
loop_
_entity_poly.entity_id
_entity_poly.type
_entity_poly.pdbx_seq_one_letter_code
_entity_poly.pdbx_strand_id
1 'polypeptide(L)'
;MATLKEFEDALREQGMSMALAILAGLKERDRARRSTVAPARRLTGQKMTPELARRILELHGSTGMTQQEIAFKVGVNQGRVNEVIKRGKWLNDDPNSEESKARDKAKARIAAGPKATAAVRKPRPKAAAKPKPLPAPAITAAPGGQLTFL
;
A
#
# COMPACT_ATOMS: atom_id res chain seq x y z
N MET A 1 11.95 12.24 -24.70
CA MET A 1 12.24 10.82 -24.37
C MET A 1 11.08 10.00 -24.89
N ALA A 2 11.33 8.99 -25.73
CA ALA A 2 10.25 8.20 -26.31
C ALA A 2 9.60 7.30 -25.25
N THR A 3 8.28 7.31 -25.15
CA THR A 3 7.53 6.41 -24.28
C THR A 3 7.28 5.07 -24.99
N LEU A 4 7.05 4.00 -24.22
CA LEU A 4 6.72 2.69 -24.77
C LEU A 4 5.49 2.75 -25.70
N LYS A 5 4.54 3.65 -25.39
CA LYS A 5 3.34 3.87 -26.19
C LYS A 5 3.65 4.55 -27.53
N GLU A 6 4.53 5.54 -27.53
CA GLU A 6 4.98 6.20 -28.77
C GLU A 6 5.71 5.22 -29.71
N PHE A 7 6.44 4.25 -29.15
CA PHE A 7 7.05 3.18 -29.95
C PHE A 7 6.01 2.20 -30.52
N GLU A 8 4.98 1.83 -29.74
CA GLU A 8 3.84 1.03 -30.22
C GLU A 8 3.09 1.70 -31.37
N ASP A 9 2.87 3.01 -31.25
CA ASP A 9 2.14 3.80 -32.24
C ASP A 9 2.96 3.93 -33.53
N ALA A 10 4.27 4.18 -33.45
CA ALA A 10 5.17 4.19 -34.61
C ALA A 10 5.24 2.83 -35.33
N LEU A 11 5.25 1.71 -34.59
CA LEU A 11 5.21 0.36 -35.20
C LEU A 11 3.87 0.07 -35.88
N ARG A 12 2.77 0.60 -35.34
CA ARG A 12 1.43 0.46 -35.93
C ARG A 12 1.29 1.28 -37.20
N GLU A 13 1.79 2.52 -37.20
CA GLU A 13 1.81 3.39 -38.39
C GLU A 13 2.64 2.78 -39.53
N GLN A 14 3.74 2.10 -39.21
CA GLN A 14 4.58 1.41 -40.20
C GLN A 14 4.09 0.02 -40.60
N GLY A 15 2.98 -0.47 -40.03
CA GLY A 15 2.42 -1.79 -40.34
C GLY A 15 3.32 -2.98 -39.92
N MET A 16 4.20 -2.77 -38.94
CA MET A 16 5.19 -3.78 -38.50
C MET A 16 4.57 -4.82 -37.54
N SER A 17 3.65 -5.64 -38.06
CA SER A 17 2.86 -6.62 -37.29
C SER A 17 3.72 -7.61 -36.48
N MET A 18 4.86 -8.06 -37.03
CA MET A 18 5.78 -8.97 -36.33
C MET A 18 6.44 -8.30 -35.12
N ALA A 19 6.81 -7.01 -35.24
CA ALA A 19 7.39 -6.26 -34.14
C ALA A 19 6.38 -6.03 -33.00
N LEU A 20 5.12 -5.75 -33.36
CA LEU A 20 4.02 -5.64 -32.38
C LEU A 20 3.78 -6.95 -31.62
N ALA A 21 3.83 -8.10 -32.31
CA ALA A 21 3.68 -9.42 -31.68
C ALA A 21 4.82 -9.71 -30.67
N ILE A 22 6.06 -9.38 -31.03
CA ILE A 22 7.22 -9.52 -30.14
C ILE A 22 7.08 -8.61 -28.91
N LEU A 23 6.63 -7.36 -29.11
CA LEU A 23 6.43 -6.40 -28.03
C LEU A 23 5.34 -6.85 -27.06
N ALA A 24 4.25 -7.43 -27.56
CA ALA A 24 3.20 -8.01 -26.72
C ALA A 24 3.76 -9.13 -25.83
N GLY A 25 4.58 -10.04 -26.40
CA GLY A 25 5.25 -11.09 -25.63
C GLY A 25 6.27 -10.56 -24.60
N LEU A 26 6.92 -9.43 -24.88
CA LEU A 26 7.78 -8.74 -23.92
C LEU A 26 6.99 -8.13 -22.77
N LYS A 27 5.85 -7.47 -23.04
CA LYS A 27 4.97 -6.91 -22.02
C LYS A 27 4.40 -7.97 -21.10
N GLU A 28 4.01 -9.13 -21.65
CA GLU A 28 3.50 -10.24 -20.84
C GLU A 28 4.57 -10.78 -19.90
N ARG A 29 5.80 -10.99 -20.39
CA ARG A 29 6.93 -11.41 -19.55
C ARG A 29 7.28 -10.39 -18.48
N ASP A 30 7.27 -9.10 -18.81
CA ASP A 30 7.54 -8.02 -17.87
C ASP A 30 6.44 -7.92 -16.79
N ARG A 31 5.18 -8.08 -17.17
CA ARG A 31 4.05 -8.17 -16.24
C ARG A 31 4.19 -9.37 -15.31
N ALA A 32 4.51 -10.54 -15.85
CA ALA A 32 4.73 -11.76 -15.07
C ALA A 32 5.89 -11.60 -14.07
N ARG A 33 6.98 -10.92 -14.47
CA ARG A 33 8.09 -10.58 -13.58
C ARG A 33 7.66 -9.61 -12.48
N ARG A 34 6.90 -8.56 -12.81
CA ARG A 34 6.40 -7.62 -11.80
C ARG A 34 5.36 -8.25 -10.86
N SER A 35 4.55 -9.19 -11.33
CA SER A 35 3.58 -9.91 -10.48
C SER A 35 4.20 -10.99 -9.61
N THR A 36 5.36 -11.53 -10.00
CA THR A 36 6.13 -12.50 -9.18
C THR A 36 6.97 -11.80 -8.10
N VAL A 37 7.16 -10.48 -8.19
CA VAL A 37 7.66 -9.69 -7.06
C VAL A 37 6.57 -9.69 -5.99
N ALA A 38 6.77 -10.51 -4.96
CA ALA A 38 5.88 -10.54 -3.81
C ALA A 38 5.64 -9.10 -3.32
N PRO A 39 4.38 -8.71 -3.05
CA PRO A 39 4.10 -7.37 -2.54
C PRO A 39 5.00 -7.13 -1.35
N ALA A 40 5.75 -6.02 -1.37
CA ALA A 40 6.74 -5.71 -0.35
C ALA A 40 6.08 -5.92 1.01
N ARG A 41 6.48 -7.00 1.71
CA ARG A 41 6.03 -7.22 3.09
C ARG A 41 6.41 -5.94 3.79
N ARG A 42 5.41 -5.22 4.30
CA ARG A 42 5.67 -4.13 5.22
C ARG A 42 6.49 -4.78 6.31
N LEU A 43 7.81 -4.54 6.34
CA LEU A 43 8.61 -4.90 7.48
C LEU A 43 7.88 -4.21 8.63
N THR A 44 7.16 -4.97 9.43
CA THR A 44 6.66 -4.55 10.73
C THR A 44 7.93 -4.29 11.52
N GLY A 45 8.52 -3.11 11.28
CA GLY A 45 9.82 -2.76 11.81
C GLY A 45 9.75 -2.90 13.31
N GLN A 46 10.87 -3.36 13.87
CA GLN A 46 11.03 -3.48 15.31
C GLN A 46 10.43 -2.24 16.00
N LYS A 47 9.63 -2.47 17.06
CA LYS A 47 9.07 -1.37 17.84
C LYS A 47 10.22 -0.51 18.31
N MET A 48 10.05 0.80 18.18
CA MET A 48 11.10 1.72 18.56
C MET A 48 11.21 1.76 20.08
N THR A 49 12.43 1.69 20.60
CA THR A 49 12.71 1.73 22.03
C THR A 49 13.84 2.73 22.29
N PRO A 50 13.98 3.25 23.52
CA PRO A 50 15.09 4.15 23.86
C PRO A 50 16.47 3.56 23.63
N GLU A 51 16.65 2.28 23.93
CA GLU A 51 17.89 1.57 23.64
C GLU A 51 18.17 1.49 22.14
N LEU A 52 17.13 1.25 21.33
CA LEU A 52 17.25 1.20 19.88
C LEU A 52 17.60 2.57 19.30
N ALA A 53 17.02 3.65 19.83
CA ALA A 53 17.32 5.02 19.44
C ALA A 53 18.78 5.40 19.78
N ARG A 54 19.28 5.03 20.97
CA ARG A 54 20.69 5.22 21.34
C ARG A 54 21.63 4.50 20.38
N ARG A 55 21.33 3.22 20.07
CA ARG A 55 22.10 2.43 19.11
C ARG A 55 22.09 3.03 17.70
N ILE A 56 20.97 3.61 17.27
CA ILE A 56 20.88 4.33 15.98
C ILE A 56 21.82 5.54 15.96
N LEU A 57 21.85 6.34 17.03
CA LEU A 57 22.75 7.50 17.14
C LEU A 57 24.22 7.07 17.16
N GLU A 58 24.54 5.99 17.87
CA GLU A 58 25.88 5.41 17.91
C GLU A 58 26.34 4.96 16.52
N LEU A 59 25.50 4.22 15.79
CA LEU A 59 25.80 3.78 14.42
C LEU A 59 25.96 4.95 13.44
N HIS A 60 25.15 6.01 13.61
CA HIS A 60 25.25 7.20 12.76
C HIS A 60 26.53 7.99 13.04
N GLY A 61 26.88 8.18 14.31
CA GLY A 61 28.04 8.96 14.72
C GLY A 61 29.38 8.23 14.52
N SER A 62 29.42 6.91 14.69
CA SER A 62 30.67 6.14 14.64
C SER A 62 31.01 5.59 13.26
N THR A 63 29.99 5.28 12.44
CA THR A 63 30.20 4.46 11.24
C THR A 63 29.99 5.22 9.93
N GLY A 64 29.45 6.45 9.97
CA GLY A 64 29.12 7.23 8.76
C GLY A 64 28.06 6.59 7.87
N MET A 65 27.37 5.54 8.36
CA MET A 65 26.35 4.81 7.62
C MET A 65 25.19 5.74 7.25
N THR A 66 24.63 5.52 6.06
CA THR A 66 23.41 6.17 5.63
C THR A 66 22.22 5.70 6.47
N GLN A 67 21.16 6.51 6.53
CA GLN A 67 19.96 6.17 7.29
C GLN A 67 19.28 4.90 6.79
N GLN A 68 19.40 4.59 5.49
CA GLN A 68 18.87 3.35 4.91
C GLN A 68 19.66 2.14 5.40
N GLU A 69 21.00 2.22 5.39
CA GLU A 69 21.86 1.14 5.90
C GLU A 69 21.62 0.87 7.39
N ILE A 70 21.48 1.93 8.19
CA ILE A 70 21.12 1.81 9.61
C ILE A 70 19.73 1.17 9.75
N ALA A 71 18.75 1.61 8.94
CA ALA A 71 17.41 1.06 8.96
C ALA A 71 17.38 -0.44 8.63
N PHE A 72 18.15 -0.87 7.61
CA PHE A 72 18.29 -2.29 7.26
C PHE A 72 18.99 -3.08 8.37
N LYS A 73 20.11 -2.58 8.90
CA LYS A 73 20.90 -3.24 9.94
C LYS A 73 20.13 -3.42 11.25
N VAL A 74 19.32 -2.44 11.60
CA VAL A 74 18.56 -2.40 12.87
C VAL A 74 17.14 -2.97 12.71
N GLY A 75 16.68 -3.22 11.49
CA GLY A 75 15.36 -3.80 11.21
C GLY A 75 14.20 -2.81 11.42
N VAL A 76 14.42 -1.54 11.12
CA VAL A 76 13.46 -0.44 11.34
C VAL A 76 13.21 0.33 10.04
N ASN A 77 12.19 1.20 10.03
CA ASN A 77 11.93 2.04 8.87
C ASN A 77 12.89 3.25 8.85
N GLN A 78 13.37 3.64 7.67
CA GLN A 78 14.29 4.79 7.50
C GLN A 78 13.71 6.10 8.04
N GLY A 79 12.39 6.33 7.94
CA GLY A 79 11.73 7.49 8.53
C GLY A 79 11.88 7.54 10.05
N ARG A 80 11.88 6.38 10.73
CA ARG A 80 12.12 6.29 12.18
C ARG A 80 13.57 6.64 12.52
N VAL A 81 14.53 6.16 11.72
CA VAL A 81 15.96 6.52 11.88
C VAL A 81 16.16 8.03 11.73
N ASN A 82 15.54 8.64 10.73
CA ASN A 82 15.59 10.09 10.51
C ASN A 82 15.01 10.88 11.70
N GLU A 83 13.89 10.43 12.26
CA GLU A 83 13.27 11.07 13.42
C GLU A 83 14.12 10.97 14.69
N VAL A 84 14.83 9.85 14.89
CA VAL A 84 15.83 9.70 15.97
C VAL A 84 16.97 10.69 15.76
N ILE A 85 17.55 10.75 14.57
CA ILE A 85 18.71 11.60 14.27
C ILE A 85 18.35 13.09 14.33
N LYS A 86 17.21 13.50 13.74
CA LYS A 86 16.85 14.93 13.63
C LYS A 86 16.18 15.48 14.87
N ARG A 87 15.42 14.67 15.61
CA ARG A 87 14.54 15.14 16.69
C ARG A 87 14.78 14.44 18.02
N GLY A 88 15.69 13.48 18.09
CA GLY A 88 15.94 12.71 19.31
C GLY A 88 14.71 11.94 19.81
N LYS A 89 13.76 11.62 18.92
CA LYS A 89 12.57 10.86 19.32
C LYS A 89 12.99 9.50 19.88
N TRP A 90 12.15 8.97 20.79
CA TRP A 90 12.38 7.72 21.50
C TRP A 90 13.54 7.71 22.49
N LEU A 91 14.39 8.74 22.62
CA LEU A 91 15.51 8.74 23.58
C LEU A 91 15.09 8.85 25.05
N ASN A 92 14.03 9.61 25.32
CA ASN A 92 13.54 9.85 26.68
C ASN A 92 12.29 9.02 26.92
N ASP A 93 12.29 8.23 28.00
CA ASP A 93 11.07 7.64 28.57
C ASP A 93 10.38 8.74 29.41
N ASP A 94 9.94 9.81 28.75
CA ASP A 94 9.20 10.88 29.43
C ASP A 94 7.87 10.28 29.89
N PRO A 95 7.60 10.16 31.21
CA PRO A 95 6.43 9.45 31.74
C PRO A 95 5.11 10.03 31.24
N ASN A 96 5.13 11.29 30.79
CA ASN A 96 3.96 11.99 30.29
C ASN A 96 3.83 11.95 28.75
N SER A 97 4.75 11.29 28.06
CA SER A 97 4.65 11.11 26.61
C SER A 97 3.49 10.17 26.25
N GLU A 98 2.80 10.47 25.15
CA GLU A 98 1.69 9.63 24.65
C GLU A 98 2.14 8.19 24.35
N GLU A 99 3.43 7.99 24.08
CA GLU A 99 4.03 6.67 23.84
C GLU A 99 4.23 5.88 25.13
N SER A 100 4.65 6.51 26.22
CA SER A 100 4.76 5.87 27.55
C SER A 100 3.37 5.53 28.09
N LYS A 101 2.36 6.40 27.92
CA LYS A 101 0.96 6.08 28.23
C LYS A 101 0.43 4.90 27.42
N ALA A 102 0.78 4.81 26.14
CA ALA A 102 0.38 3.68 25.30
C ALA A 102 1.07 2.36 25.70
N ARG A 103 2.34 2.41 26.12
CA ARG A 103 3.10 1.27 26.62
C ARG A 103 2.57 0.79 27.97
N ASP A 104 2.29 1.69 28.90
CA ASP A 104 1.73 1.35 30.21
C ASP A 104 0.31 0.82 30.09
N LYS A 105 -0.52 1.41 29.21
CA LYS A 105 -1.83 0.87 28.87
C LYS A 105 -1.73 -0.53 28.25
N ALA A 106 -0.74 -0.79 27.40
CA ALA A 106 -0.52 -2.11 26.80
C ALA A 106 -0.02 -3.13 27.84
N LYS A 107 0.94 -2.75 28.69
CA LYS A 107 1.44 -3.59 29.81
C LYS A 107 0.32 -3.90 30.79
N ALA A 108 -0.50 -2.92 31.17
CA ALA A 108 -1.65 -3.10 32.05
C ALA A 108 -2.68 -4.07 31.46
N ARG A 109 -2.92 -4.04 30.13
CA ARG A 109 -3.83 -4.99 29.45
C ARG A 109 -3.29 -6.41 29.41
N ILE A 110 -1.97 -6.59 29.35
CA ILE A 110 -1.33 -7.90 29.38
C ILE A 110 -1.31 -8.44 30.81
N ALA A 111 -0.96 -7.60 31.80
CA ALA A 111 -0.91 -7.94 33.21
C ALA A 111 -2.29 -8.24 33.82
N ALA A 112 -3.34 -7.56 33.34
CA ALA A 112 -4.72 -7.83 33.76
C ALA A 112 -5.28 -9.19 33.26
N GLY A 113 -4.50 -9.95 32.48
CA GLY A 113 -4.96 -11.17 31.83
C GLY A 113 -6.08 -10.90 30.81
N PRO A 114 -6.51 -11.91 30.04
CA PRO A 114 -7.69 -11.77 29.19
C PRO A 114 -8.92 -11.64 30.09
N LYS A 115 -9.31 -10.41 30.42
CA LYS A 115 -10.63 -10.15 30.97
C LYS A 115 -11.62 -10.55 29.88
N ALA A 116 -12.33 -11.66 30.10
CA ALA A 116 -13.44 -12.12 29.29
C ALA A 116 -14.63 -11.13 29.44
N THR A 117 -14.44 -9.86 29.11
CA THR A 117 -15.55 -9.00 28.75
C THR A 117 -15.78 -9.27 27.28
N ALA A 118 -16.65 -10.24 27.02
CA ALA A 118 -17.28 -10.44 25.74
C ALA A 118 -17.62 -9.06 25.18
N ALA A 119 -16.92 -8.67 24.10
CA ALA A 119 -17.39 -7.57 23.29
C ALA A 119 -18.74 -8.03 22.76
N VAL A 120 -19.82 -7.56 23.40
CA VAL A 120 -21.17 -7.65 22.88
C VAL A 120 -21.08 -7.08 21.47
N ARG A 121 -21.01 -7.98 20.49
CA ARG A 121 -21.09 -7.66 19.08
C ARG A 121 -22.45 -7.01 18.90
N LYS A 122 -22.49 -5.67 18.91
CA LYS A 122 -23.67 -4.95 18.44
C LYS A 122 -23.97 -5.49 17.04
N PRO A 123 -25.15 -6.09 16.80
CA PRO A 123 -25.48 -6.59 15.47
C PRO A 123 -25.49 -5.38 14.52
N ARG A 124 -24.63 -5.44 13.52
CA ARG A 124 -24.61 -4.49 12.42
C ARG A 124 -25.94 -4.66 11.67
N PRO A 125 -26.78 -3.63 11.50
CA PRO A 125 -28.00 -3.78 10.72
C PRO A 125 -27.63 -4.22 9.30
N LYS A 126 -28.19 -5.34 8.85
CA LYS A 126 -28.05 -5.85 7.49
C LYS A 126 -28.55 -4.77 6.54
N ALA A 127 -27.66 -4.28 5.67
CA ALA A 127 -28.07 -3.49 4.52
C ALA A 127 -29.07 -4.32 3.70
N ALA A 128 -30.26 -3.76 3.52
CA ALA A 128 -31.33 -4.33 2.73
C ALA A 128 -30.82 -4.68 1.32
N ALA A 129 -31.11 -5.90 0.90
CA ALA A 129 -30.88 -6.38 -0.45
C ALA A 129 -31.58 -5.45 -1.46
N LYS A 130 -30.83 -4.91 -2.42
CA LYS A 130 -31.43 -4.32 -3.62
C LYS A 130 -31.93 -5.45 -4.52
N PRO A 131 -33.20 -5.41 -4.98
CA PRO A 131 -33.76 -6.47 -5.81
C PRO A 131 -33.16 -6.49 -7.22
N LYS A 132 -33.06 -7.70 -7.77
CA LYS A 132 -32.64 -8.05 -9.14
C LYS A 132 -33.58 -7.39 -10.17
N PRO A 133 -33.09 -6.82 -11.30
CA PRO A 133 -33.95 -6.49 -12.42
C PRO A 133 -34.37 -7.77 -13.16
N LEU A 134 -35.68 -7.96 -13.35
CA LEU A 134 -36.29 -8.92 -14.27
C LEU A 134 -36.38 -8.33 -15.69
N PRO A 135 -36.46 -9.17 -16.75
CA PRO A 135 -36.15 -8.79 -18.13
C PRO A 135 -37.26 -7.98 -18.80
N ALA A 136 -36.85 -7.12 -19.74
CA ALA A 136 -37.74 -6.27 -20.54
C ALA A 136 -38.59 -7.10 -21.52
N PRO A 137 -39.88 -6.78 -21.71
CA PRO A 137 -40.67 -7.37 -22.78
C PRO A 137 -40.34 -6.71 -24.13
N ALA A 138 -40.25 -7.54 -25.16
CA ALA A 138 -40.12 -7.14 -26.55
C ALA A 138 -41.43 -6.50 -27.05
N ILE A 139 -41.34 -5.36 -27.73
CA ILE A 139 -42.38 -4.92 -28.67
C ILE A 139 -41.68 -4.47 -29.96
N THR A 140 -42.09 -5.16 -31.02
CA THR A 140 -41.65 -5.10 -32.40
C THR A 140 -42.22 -3.87 -33.13
N ALA A 141 -41.58 -3.54 -34.26
CA ALA A 141 -42.12 -2.88 -35.45
C ALA A 141 -41.83 -1.38 -35.66
N ALA A 142 -40.88 -1.14 -36.58
CA ALA A 142 -40.84 -0.04 -37.56
C ALA A 142 -42.10 -0.07 -38.47
N PRO A 143 -42.39 0.89 -39.40
CA PRO A 143 -41.44 1.77 -40.09
C PRO A 143 -41.94 3.20 -40.47
N GLY A 144 -41.01 3.98 -41.04
CA GLY A 144 -41.30 4.88 -42.17
C GLY A 144 -41.82 6.28 -41.84
N GLY A 145 -41.12 7.30 -42.32
CA GLY A 145 -41.64 8.67 -42.39
C GLY A 145 -40.53 9.71 -42.60
N GLN A 146 -40.29 10.04 -43.87
CA GLN A 146 -39.59 11.26 -44.29
C GLN A 146 -40.21 12.49 -43.62
N LEU A 147 -39.45 13.58 -43.48
CA LEU A 147 -39.79 14.90 -44.03
C LEU A 147 -38.69 15.93 -43.69
N THR A 148 -38.04 16.36 -44.76
CA THR A 148 -37.44 17.66 -45.11
C THR A 148 -37.73 18.83 -44.17
N PHE A 149 -36.73 19.68 -43.88
CA PHE A 149 -36.94 21.13 -43.84
C PHE A 149 -35.65 21.90 -44.25
N LEU A 150 -35.91 22.79 -45.22
CA LEU A 150 -35.22 23.95 -45.81
C LEU A 150 -33.88 24.44 -45.22
#